data_AF-A0A1B2HEH2-F1
#
_entry.id   AF-A0A1B2HEH2-F1
#
_cell.length_a   1.000
_cell.length_b   1.000
_cell.length_c   1.000
_cell.angle_alpha   90.00
_cell.angle_beta   90.00
_cell.angle_gamma   90.00
#
_symmetry.space_group_name_H-M   'P 1'
#
loop_
_entity.id
_entity.type
_entity.pdbx_description
1 polymer ?
#
loop_
_entity_poly.entity_id
_entity_poly.type
_entity_poly.pdbx_seq_one_letter_code
_entity_poly.pdbx_strand_id
1 'polypeptide(L)'
;MADCTLDVVKAAAEHHGVCIRPVVREVVDLDTGEVRIVAVRCNSTQASKCQACADRNRKFRMAQCREGWHLEQEPVAEREAPSADQVELVTYRSDLTAEYRKAAAEGALDQVDDLREAIREADADLRGEVSAATFHRSIYLRKQLRFGPLADVRTRPICLGARSTSER
;
A
#
# COMPACT_ATOMS: atom_id res chain seq x y z
N MET A 1 -2.36 -18.22 28.47
CA MET A 1 -3.32 -17.94 29.56
C MET A 1 -3.63 -16.45 29.51
N ALA A 2 -4.89 -16.06 29.34
CA ALA A 2 -5.29 -14.66 29.31
C ALA A 2 -4.97 -14.01 30.66
N ASP A 3 -4.22 -12.91 30.64
CA ASP A 3 -3.98 -12.10 31.82
C ASP A 3 -5.25 -11.29 32.11
N CYS A 4 -6.04 -11.78 33.06
CA CYS A 4 -7.31 -11.19 33.46
C CYS A 4 -7.17 -9.69 33.80
N THR A 5 -5.99 -9.26 34.27
CA THR A 5 -5.76 -7.85 34.63
C THR A 5 -5.80 -6.93 33.40
N LEU A 6 -5.18 -7.33 32.29
CA LEU A 6 -5.17 -6.55 31.04
C LEU A 6 -6.56 -6.47 30.43
N ASP A 7 -7.31 -7.56 30.47
CA ASP A 7 -8.67 -7.60 29.92
C ASP A 7 -9.65 -6.77 30.76
N VAL A 8 -9.48 -6.73 32.09
CA VAL A 8 -10.22 -5.81 32.97
C VAL A 8 -9.89 -4.34 32.65
N VAL A 9 -8.62 -4.01 32.44
CA VAL A 9 -8.20 -2.64 32.08
C VAL A 9 -8.79 -2.23 30.72
N LYS A 10 -8.80 -3.14 29.73
CA LYS A 10 -9.43 -2.87 28.43
C LYS A 10 -10.94 -2.66 28.58
N ALA A 11 -11.62 -3.53 29.33
CA ALA A 11 -13.06 -3.40 29.56
C ALA A 11 -13.41 -2.08 30.27
N ALA A 12 -12.62 -1.67 31.26
CA ALA A 12 -12.78 -0.37 31.91
C ALA A 12 -12.55 0.78 30.93
N ALA A 13 -11.50 0.70 30.10
CA ALA A 13 -11.24 1.72 29.08
C ALA A 13 -12.38 1.81 28.05
N GLU A 14 -12.95 0.69 27.62
CA GLU A 14 -14.13 0.67 26.75
C GLU A 14 -15.34 1.34 27.40
N HIS A 15 -15.63 0.99 28.66
CA HIS A 15 -16.73 1.57 29.42
C HIS A 15 -16.64 3.10 29.52
N HIS A 16 -15.43 3.63 29.69
CA HIS A 16 -15.19 5.08 29.76
C HIS A 16 -14.94 5.75 28.41
N GLY A 17 -15.00 5.02 27.29
CA GLY A 17 -14.71 5.58 25.96
C GLY A 17 -13.27 6.06 25.80
N VAL A 18 -12.33 5.41 26.48
CA VAL A 18 -10.88 5.64 26.42
C VAL A 18 -10.23 4.63 25.46
N CYS A 19 -9.05 4.98 24.93
CA CYS A 19 -8.35 4.12 23.99
C CYS A 19 -7.84 2.83 24.66
N ILE A 20 -8.23 1.67 24.13
CA ILE A 20 -7.76 0.34 24.57
C ILE A 20 -6.37 -0.06 24.05
N ARG A 21 -5.79 0.74 23.15
CA ARG A 21 -4.52 0.45 22.46
C ARG A 21 -3.63 1.69 22.44
N PRO A 22 -3.15 2.19 23.57
CA PRO A 22 -2.23 3.31 23.56
C PRO A 22 -0.97 2.98 22.75
N VAL A 23 -0.50 3.96 21.98
CA VAL A 23 0.79 3.92 21.29
C VAL A 23 1.75 4.77 22.10
N VAL A 24 2.92 4.22 22.40
CA VAL A 24 3.95 4.94 23.16
C VAL A 24 4.73 5.83 22.19
N ARG A 25 4.91 7.10 22.56
CA ARG A 25 5.66 8.09 21.80
C ARG A 25 6.63 8.82 22.71
N GLU A 26 7.78 9.15 22.14
CA GLU A 26 8.73 10.09 22.73
C GLU A 26 8.29 11.51 22.37
N VAL A 27 8.20 12.38 23.36
CA VAL A 27 7.86 13.79 23.21
C VAL A 27 9.01 14.60 23.76
N VAL A 28 9.52 15.49 22.92
CA VAL A 28 10.61 16.40 23.26
C VAL A 28 10.00 17.77 23.57
N ASP A 29 10.35 18.31 24.73
CA ASP A 29 10.05 19.67 25.11
C ASP A 29 10.98 20.63 24.35
N LEU A 30 10.42 21.50 23.51
CA LEU A 30 11.20 22.32 22.58
C LEU A 30 11.98 23.46 23.27
N ASP A 31 11.57 23.87 24.47
CA ASP A 31 12.20 24.97 25.21
C ASP A 31 13.35 24.45 26.09
N THR A 32 13.18 23.27 26.69
CA THR A 32 14.15 22.69 27.65
C THR A 32 15.01 21.57 27.08
N GLY A 33 14.58 20.94 25.98
CA GLY A 33 15.19 19.73 25.43
C GLY A 33 14.90 18.45 26.22
N GLU A 34 14.02 18.49 27.23
CA GLU A 34 13.67 17.32 28.01
C GLU A 34 12.88 16.30 27.18
N VAL A 35 13.24 15.02 27.32
CA VAL A 35 12.61 13.90 26.62
C VAL A 35 11.69 13.14 27.57
N ARG A 36 10.42 12.96 27.19
CA ARG A 36 9.43 12.20 27.97
C ARG A 36 8.76 11.13 27.13
N ILE A 37 8.52 9.96 27.73
CA ILE A 37 7.79 8.87 27.09
C ILE A 37 6.33 8.95 27.52
N VAL A 38 5.42 9.16 26.56
CA VAL A 38 3.98 9.32 26.82
C VAL A 38 3.15 8.31 26.04
N ALA A 39 2.07 7.86 26.65
CA ALA A 39 1.07 7.02 25.99
C ALA A 39 0.04 7.91 25.28
N VAL A 40 0.04 7.89 23.95
CA VAL A 40 -0.98 8.55 23.13
C VAL A 40 -2.02 7.55 22.65
N ARG A 41 -3.23 8.03 22.37
CA ARG A 41 -4.29 7.22 21.75
C ARG A 41 -3.88 6.66 20.38
N CYS A 42 -4.38 5.48 20.00
CA CYS A 42 -4.04 4.83 18.72
C CYS A 42 -4.50 5.56 17.45
N ASN A 43 -5.49 6.44 17.57
CA ASN A 43 -6.12 7.13 16.43
C ASN A 43 -6.74 6.21 15.35
N SER A 44 -7.10 4.96 15.69
CA SER A 44 -7.76 4.05 14.75
C SER A 44 -9.08 4.63 14.24
N THR A 45 -9.30 4.55 12.92
CA THR A 45 -10.59 4.86 12.28
C THR A 45 -11.52 3.65 12.21
N GLN A 46 -11.02 2.44 12.50
CA GLN A 46 -11.79 1.20 12.48
C GLN A 46 -12.31 0.85 13.87
N ALA A 47 -13.64 0.75 13.99
CA ALA A 47 -14.37 0.36 15.19
C ALA A 47 -13.91 -0.99 15.76
N SER A 48 -13.72 -1.99 14.87
CA SER A 48 -13.24 -3.34 15.22
C SER A 48 -11.86 -3.36 15.87
N LYS A 49 -11.05 -2.30 15.71
CA LYS A 49 -9.73 -2.17 16.33
C LYS A 49 -9.77 -1.35 17.62
N CYS A 50 -10.60 -0.31 17.68
CA CYS A 50 -10.82 0.52 18.87
C CYS A 50 -12.05 1.42 18.68
N GLN A 51 -13.18 1.05 19.29
CA GLN A 51 -14.44 1.78 19.19
C GLN A 51 -14.31 3.24 19.65
N ALA A 52 -13.72 3.46 20.83
CA ALA A 52 -13.54 4.79 21.42
C ALA A 52 -12.81 5.79 20.50
N CYS A 53 -11.75 5.34 19.81
CA CYS A 53 -11.02 6.21 18.88
C CYS A 53 -11.78 6.41 17.56
N ALA A 54 -12.43 5.37 17.04
CA ALA A 54 -13.22 5.47 15.82
C ALA A 54 -14.36 6.48 15.98
N ASP A 55 -15.10 6.43 17.09
CA ASP A 55 -16.19 7.36 17.39
C ASP A 55 -15.70 8.79 17.57
N ARG A 56 -14.60 8.98 18.30
CA ARG A 56 -13.99 10.30 18.45
C ARG A 56 -13.52 10.87 17.11
N ASN A 57 -12.91 10.06 16.26
CA ASN A 57 -12.45 10.49 14.93
C ASN A 57 -13.61 10.76 13.97
N ARG A 58 -14.73 10.04 14.10
CA ARG A 58 -15.97 10.34 13.40
C ARG A 58 -16.52 11.71 13.82
N LYS A 59 -16.63 11.96 15.13
CA LYS A 59 -17.10 13.25 15.67
C LYS A 59 -16.19 14.40 15.27
N PHE A 60 -14.87 14.19 15.30
CA PHE A 60 -13.89 15.19 14.86
C PHE A 60 -14.08 15.55 13.39
N ARG A 61 -14.21 14.56 12.50
CA ARG A 61 -14.50 14.82 11.07
C ARG A 61 -15.83 15.56 10.87
N MET A 62 -16.87 15.23 11.63
CA MET A 62 -18.14 15.97 11.58
C MET A 62 -17.97 17.44 11.99
N ALA A 63 -17.18 17.71 13.04
CA ALA A 63 -16.86 19.07 13.46
C ALA A 63 -16.02 19.81 12.42
N GLN A 64 -14.95 19.18 11.91
CA GLN A 64 -14.12 19.72 10.83
C GLN A 64 -14.96 20.07 9.60
N CYS A 65 -15.84 19.18 9.16
CA CYS A 65 -16.72 19.47 8.03
C CYS A 65 -17.63 20.67 8.30
N ARG A 66 -18.21 20.75 9.51
CA ARG A 66 -19.07 21.87 9.92
C ARG A 66 -18.30 23.19 10.01
N GLU A 67 -17.04 23.15 10.40
CA GLU A 67 -16.15 24.31 10.52
C GLU A 67 -15.50 24.70 9.18
N GLY A 68 -15.80 23.98 8.09
CA GLY A 68 -15.24 24.27 6.77
C GLY A 68 -13.78 23.83 6.59
N TRP A 69 -13.28 22.90 7.42
CA TRP A 69 -11.93 22.33 7.28
C TRP A 69 -11.89 21.22 6.22
N HIS A 70 -12.68 21.38 5.17
CA HIS A 70 -12.63 20.55 3.98
C HIS A 70 -12.25 21.44 2.80
N LEU A 71 -11.53 20.88 1.82
CA LEU A 71 -11.37 21.56 0.55
C LEU A 71 -12.74 21.63 -0.14
N GLU A 72 -13.06 22.77 -0.75
CA GLU A 72 -14.30 22.92 -1.53
C GLU A 72 -14.18 22.26 -2.90
N GLN A 73 -12.95 22.13 -3.41
CA GLN A 73 -12.63 21.48 -4.67
C GLN A 73 -11.51 20.47 -4.45
N GLU A 74 -11.61 19.31 -5.08
CA GLU A 74 -10.53 18.32 -5.08
C GLU A 74 -9.30 18.94 -5.77
N PRO A 75 -8.11 18.89 -5.14
CA PRO A 75 -6.89 19.36 -5.79
C PRO A 75 -6.64 18.52 -7.03
N VAL A 76 -6.54 19.18 -8.18
CA VAL A 76 -6.21 18.50 -9.44
C VAL A 76 -4.74 18.10 -9.38
N ALA A 77 -4.49 16.82 -9.13
CA ALA A 77 -3.17 16.25 -9.32
C ALA A 77 -2.96 16.04 -10.82
N GLU A 78 -2.35 17.01 -11.50
CA GLU A 78 -1.92 16.85 -12.90
C GLU A 78 -0.90 15.70 -12.95
N ARG A 79 -1.30 14.59 -13.56
CA ARG A 79 -0.43 13.43 -13.80
C ARG A 79 -0.10 13.42 -15.28
N GLU A 80 1.18 13.33 -15.60
CA GLU A 80 1.62 13.05 -16.97
C GLU A 80 1.08 11.69 -17.40
N ALA A 81 0.71 11.58 -18.69
CA ALA A 81 0.39 10.30 -19.26
C ALA A 81 1.65 9.40 -19.22
N PRO A 82 1.51 8.10 -18.91
CA PRO A 82 2.66 7.22 -18.89
C PRO A 82 3.27 7.13 -20.29
N SER A 83 4.60 7.21 -20.35
CA SER A 83 5.35 6.97 -21.58
C SER A 83 5.20 5.51 -22.04
N ALA A 84 5.44 5.24 -23.32
CA ALA A 84 5.41 3.88 -23.87
C ALA A 84 6.37 2.94 -23.11
N ASP A 85 7.57 3.41 -22.78
CA ASP A 85 8.58 2.67 -22.02
C ASP A 85 8.10 2.30 -20.61
N GLN A 86 7.41 3.23 -19.92
CA GLN A 86 6.83 2.95 -18.60
C GLN A 86 5.70 1.92 -18.68
N VAL A 87 4.86 1.97 -19.72
CA VAL A 87 3.81 0.97 -19.95
C VAL A 87 4.42 -0.40 -20.21
N GLU A 88 5.49 -0.46 -21.01
CA GLU A 88 6.21 -1.70 -21.26
C GLU A 88 6.85 -2.25 -19.97
N LEU A 89 7.46 -1.40 -19.14
CA LEU A 89 8.02 -1.79 -17.85
C LEU A 89 7.00 -2.39 -16.90
N VAL A 90 5.84 -1.74 -16.77
CA VAL A 90 4.76 -2.24 -15.92
C VAL A 90 4.27 -3.59 -16.42
N THR A 91 4.17 -3.76 -17.75
CA THR A 91 3.79 -5.03 -18.37
C THR A 91 4.82 -6.11 -18.07
N TYR A 92 6.11 -5.83 -18.29
CA TYR A 92 7.21 -6.75 -18.01
C TYR A 92 7.25 -7.16 -16.52
N ARG A 93 7.09 -6.20 -15.62
CA ARG A 93 7.00 -6.44 -14.18
C ARG A 93 5.80 -7.33 -13.82
N SER A 94 4.67 -7.16 -14.50
CA SER A 94 3.49 -8.02 -14.33
C SER A 94 3.78 -9.47 -14.71
N ASP A 95 4.43 -9.67 -15.86
CA ASP A 95 4.81 -11.01 -16.34
C ASP A 95 5.80 -11.68 -15.36
N LEU A 96 6.83 -10.97 -14.90
CA LEU A 96 7.77 -11.46 -13.89
C LEU A 96 7.06 -11.86 -12.59
N THR A 97 6.05 -11.08 -12.17
CA THR A 97 5.27 -11.38 -10.95
C THR A 97 4.44 -12.64 -11.12
N ALA A 98 3.89 -12.89 -12.33
CA ALA A 98 3.15 -14.10 -12.64
C ALA A 98 4.04 -15.34 -12.57
N GLU A 99 5.22 -15.29 -13.20
CA GLU A 99 6.21 -16.37 -13.14
C GLU A 99 6.72 -16.60 -11.72
N TYR A 100 6.95 -15.52 -10.94
CA TYR A 100 7.36 -15.64 -9.54
C TYR A 100 6.33 -16.44 -8.73
N ARG A 101 5.04 -16.13 -8.90
CA ARG A 101 3.96 -16.84 -8.19
C ARG A 101 3.91 -18.32 -8.57
N LYS A 102 4.15 -18.63 -9.84
CA LYS A 102 4.21 -20.01 -10.35
C LYS A 102 5.41 -20.75 -9.76
N ALA A 103 6.61 -20.20 -9.86
CA ALA A 103 7.83 -20.78 -9.30
C ALA A 103 7.74 -21.00 -7.79
N ALA A 104 7.13 -20.05 -7.05
CA ALA A 104 6.91 -20.17 -5.62
C ALA A 104 5.92 -21.30 -5.27
N ALA A 105 4.88 -21.51 -6.07
CA ALA A 105 3.93 -22.61 -5.88
C ALA A 105 4.55 -23.98 -6.21
N GLU A 106 5.47 -24.02 -7.17
CA GLU A 106 6.20 -25.23 -7.59
C GLU A 106 7.43 -25.54 -6.70
N GLY A 107 7.82 -24.61 -5.82
CA GLY A 107 8.98 -24.77 -4.93
C GLY A 107 10.33 -24.63 -5.64
N ALA A 108 10.38 -24.01 -6.82
CA ALA A 108 11.60 -23.81 -7.59
C ALA A 108 12.42 -22.63 -7.03
N LEU A 109 13.13 -22.85 -5.91
CA LEU A 109 13.82 -21.80 -5.13
C LEU A 109 14.80 -20.95 -5.96
N ASP A 110 15.60 -21.57 -6.83
CA ASP A 110 16.55 -20.84 -7.68
C ASP A 110 15.84 -19.86 -8.62
N GLN A 111 14.72 -20.27 -9.21
CA GLN A 111 13.91 -19.41 -10.08
C GLN A 111 13.23 -18.29 -9.28
N VAL A 112 12.80 -18.59 -8.05
CA VAL A 112 12.20 -17.59 -7.14
C VAL A 112 13.18 -16.46 -6.85
N ASP A 113 14.43 -16.78 -6.54
CA ASP A 113 15.44 -15.75 -6.22
C ASP A 113 15.81 -14.92 -7.45
N ASP A 114 16.00 -15.55 -8.61
CA ASP A 114 16.24 -14.86 -9.89
C ASP A 114 15.09 -13.92 -10.26
N LEU A 115 13.85 -14.37 -10.12
CA LEU A 115 12.65 -13.57 -10.43
C LEU A 115 12.46 -12.41 -9.45
N ARG A 116 12.80 -12.59 -8.16
CA ARG A 116 12.78 -11.49 -7.18
C ARG A 116 13.77 -10.40 -7.55
N GLU A 117 14.96 -10.78 -8.01
CA GLU A 117 15.96 -9.82 -8.45
C GLU A 117 15.51 -9.07 -9.71
N ALA A 118 14.98 -9.78 -10.70
CA ALA A 118 14.43 -9.16 -11.91
C ALA A 118 13.28 -8.17 -11.59
N ILE A 119 12.41 -8.49 -10.63
CA ILE A 119 11.34 -7.59 -10.18
C ILE A 119 11.92 -6.32 -9.52
N ARG A 120 12.94 -6.47 -8.66
CA ARG A 120 13.61 -5.31 -8.02
C ARG A 120 14.22 -4.38 -9.04
N GLU A 121 14.82 -4.95 -10.09
CA GLU A 121 15.43 -4.17 -11.16
C GLU A 121 14.38 -3.41 -11.98
N ALA A 122 13.28 -4.08 -12.39
CA ALA A 122 12.17 -3.41 -13.06
C ALA A 122 11.55 -2.30 -12.18
N ASP A 123 11.49 -2.52 -10.85
CA ASP A 123 11.05 -1.51 -9.89
C ASP A 123 12.02 -0.32 -9.77
N ALA A 124 13.34 -0.54 -9.88
CA ALA A 124 14.35 0.52 -9.89
C ALA A 124 14.26 1.37 -11.17
N ASP A 125 14.06 0.71 -12.32
CA ASP A 125 13.83 1.37 -13.61
C ASP A 125 12.57 2.23 -13.58
N LEU A 126 11.46 1.72 -13.01
CA LEU A 126 10.21 2.48 -12.85
C LEU A 126 10.35 3.70 -11.93
N ARG A 127 11.24 3.67 -10.94
CA ARG A 127 11.56 4.82 -10.08
C ARG A 127 12.49 5.82 -10.75
N GLY A 128 13.05 5.50 -11.92
CA GLY A 128 14.03 6.34 -12.61
C GLY A 128 15.39 6.36 -11.92
N GLU A 129 15.70 5.36 -11.08
CA GLU A 129 16.98 5.23 -10.38
C GLU A 129 18.12 4.88 -11.36
N VAL A 130 17.77 4.40 -12.56
CA VAL A 130 18.67 4.09 -13.67
C VAL A 130 18.25 4.92 -14.88
N SER A 131 19.20 5.60 -15.53
CA SER A 131 18.95 6.50 -16.67
C SER A 131 18.30 5.77 -17.85
N ALA A 132 17.27 6.40 -18.45
CA ALA A 132 16.60 5.96 -19.69
C ALA A 132 17.56 5.72 -20.89
N ALA A 133 18.79 6.27 -20.86
CA ALA A 133 19.81 6.00 -21.88
C ALA A 133 20.49 4.62 -21.72
N THR A 134 20.49 4.07 -20.50
CA THR A 134 21.01 2.72 -20.18
C THR A 134 19.96 1.64 -20.50
N PHE A 135 18.70 2.07 -20.59
CA PHE A 135 17.49 1.26 -20.57
C PHE A 135 17.14 0.58 -21.91
N HIS A 136 17.26 1.28 -23.05
CA HIS A 136 16.81 0.75 -24.35
C HIS A 136 17.61 -0.48 -24.85
N ARG A 137 18.79 -0.73 -24.27
CA ARG A 137 19.65 -1.88 -24.61
C ARG A 137 19.41 -3.10 -23.72
N SER A 138 18.69 -2.97 -22.61
CA SER A 138 18.51 -4.02 -21.58
C SER A 138 17.26 -4.88 -21.82
N ILE A 139 16.10 -4.26 -22.07
CA ILE A 139 14.82 -4.99 -22.21
C ILE A 139 14.82 -5.92 -23.42
N TYR A 140 15.25 -5.42 -24.59
CA TYR A 140 15.29 -6.22 -25.82
C TYR A 140 16.26 -7.40 -25.72
N LEU A 141 17.42 -7.25 -25.07
CA LEU A 141 18.40 -8.34 -24.91
C LEU A 141 17.99 -9.35 -23.81
N ARG A 142 17.34 -8.91 -22.72
CA ARG A 142 16.94 -9.81 -21.61
C ARG A 142 15.68 -10.61 -21.89
N LYS A 143 14.70 -10.03 -22.60
CA LYS A 143 13.49 -10.75 -23.03
C LYS A 143 13.83 -11.93 -23.94
N GLN A 144 14.90 -11.83 -24.72
CA GLN A 144 15.26 -12.79 -25.76
C GLN A 144 16.23 -13.89 -25.29
N LEU A 145 17.04 -13.65 -24.27
CA LEU A 145 18.13 -14.57 -23.86
C LEU A 145 17.82 -15.47 -22.66
N ARG A 146 16.74 -15.25 -21.88
CA ARG A 146 16.42 -16.10 -20.70
C ARG A 146 15.09 -16.86 -20.73
N PHE A 147 14.08 -16.41 -21.48
CA PHE A 147 12.71 -16.96 -21.37
C PHE A 147 12.18 -17.71 -22.59
N GLY A 148 12.94 -17.82 -23.68
CA GLY A 148 12.42 -18.39 -24.94
C GLY A 148 11.21 -17.60 -25.48
N PRO A 149 10.64 -17.98 -26.63
CA PRO A 149 9.43 -17.32 -27.12
C PRO A 149 8.28 -17.58 -26.15
N LEU A 150 7.75 -16.51 -25.55
CA LEU A 150 6.45 -16.51 -24.86
C LEU A 150 5.41 -17.08 -25.83
N ALA A 151 5.08 -18.36 -25.66
CA ALA A 151 4.04 -19.01 -26.44
C ALA A 151 2.71 -18.30 -26.12
N ASP A 152 2.16 -17.63 -27.15
CA ASP A 152 0.77 -17.17 -27.33
C ASP A 152 -0.12 -17.29 -26.08
N VAL A 153 0.11 -16.44 -25.06
CA VAL A 153 -0.87 -16.21 -23.98
C VAL A 153 -1.93 -15.31 -24.59
N ARG A 154 -2.83 -15.93 -25.35
CA ARG A 154 -4.00 -15.28 -25.93
C ARG A 154 -4.70 -14.46 -24.85
N THR A 155 -4.79 -13.18 -25.15
CA THR A 155 -5.47 -12.12 -24.43
C THR A 155 -6.83 -12.60 -23.92
N ARG A 156 -6.90 -12.99 -22.64
CA ARG A 156 -8.18 -13.10 -21.94
C ARG A 156 -8.62 -11.67 -21.61
N PRO A 157 -9.80 -11.22 -22.06
CA PRO A 157 -10.24 -9.87 -21.78
C PRO A 157 -10.38 -9.70 -20.26
N ILE A 158 -9.68 -8.69 -19.74
CA ILE A 158 -9.79 -8.22 -18.38
C ILE A 158 -11.28 -7.94 -18.14
N CYS A 159 -11.83 -8.51 -17.07
CA CYS A 159 -13.20 -8.28 -16.62
C CYS A 159 -13.40 -6.79 -16.31
N LEU A 160 -13.75 -6.00 -17.33
CA LEU A 160 -14.40 -4.71 -17.17
C LEU A 160 -15.86 -4.99 -16.84
N GLY A 161 -16.20 -4.86 -15.56
CA GLY A 161 -17.58 -4.90 -15.09
C GLY A 161 -18.39 -3.78 -15.73
N ALA A 162 -19.10 -4.09 -16.80
CA ALA A 162 -20.15 -3.25 -17.34
C ALA A 162 -21.32 -3.24 -16.36
N ARG A 163 -21.55 -2.10 -15.70
CA ARG A 163 -22.83 -1.81 -15.04
C ARG A 163 -23.85 -1.60 -16.16
N SER A 164 -24.76 -2.56 -16.35
CA SER A 164 -25.94 -2.34 -17.17
C SER A 164 -26.92 -1.47 -16.40
N THR A 165 -27.05 -0.21 -16.84
CA THR A 165 -28.27 0.56 -16.66
C THR A 165 -29.39 -0.11 -17.45
N SER A 166 -30.46 -0.53 -16.79
CA SER A 166 -31.74 -0.78 -17.45
C SER A 166 -32.87 -0.25 -16.59
N GLU A 167 -33.52 0.77 -17.13
CA GLU A 167 -34.82 1.30 -16.72
C GLU A 167 -35.87 0.17 -16.68
N ARG A 168 -36.60 0.09 -15.56
CA ARG A 168 -38.07 0.08 -15.54
C ARG A 168 -38.60 0.38 -14.14
#